data_AF-A0A7Y0YZ24-F1
#
_entry.id   AF-A0A7Y0YZ24-F1
#
_cell.length_a   1.000
_cell.length_b   1.000
_cell.length_c   1.000
_cell.angle_alpha   90.00
_cell.angle_beta   90.00
_cell.angle_gamma   90.00
#
_symmetry.space_group_name_H-M   'P 1'
#
loop_
_entity.id
_entity.type
_entity.pdbx_description
1 polymer ?
#
loop_
_entity_poly.entity_id
_entity_poly.type
_entity_poly.pdbx_seq_one_letter_code
_entity_poly.pdbx_strand_id
1 'polypeptide(L)'
;MQELINQAVKRLIEIIDSKVSTQKVALQFVLEELDAARHGTEFVRDRIKSFYFKESDYVGAMERSWADVDGDSGPQQFLVRITTELFHALGGDVAAAVRISIVEYIIHHYRFGRYYIDQEVRVASKPLKLFEALACEESLLHPHYQYLLKSENAPLRDVIARWAGGFEDRDNKFNYEFQTTFNSSFWEIYLFQCFKDLDMPVDFSKSSPDFTVATPAGESLVIEAVTANHAHDSSPEWIAEDIKSDGDFLNFSCVRIVNAIDAKHKKFLKSYSKLEHVKGRPFVVALAPFEQPKFFMQNNEAIIRVLYGQGIDKNNGFAEVSTPVALKNGSIPLDLGIFTSSKYKEVSALIFSTTATIGKVITQTSLPRDIRCSRYHEQRGLILELKDNATHFETHLDGLQVHHNPYAEYRLPEEAFDRYEITHYYYDVLSETIDNQQKSYTLISRNPMPSSSAGDASVDGKGY
;
A
#
# COMPACT_ATOMS: atom_id res chain seq x y z
N MET A 1 22.21 -13.79 24.09
CA MET A 1 22.26 -12.80 22.98
C MET A 1 21.04 -11.88 23.01
N GLN A 2 19.81 -12.38 22.95
CA GLN A 2 18.60 -11.53 22.96
C GLN A 2 18.52 -10.60 24.18
N GLU A 3 18.91 -11.06 25.37
CA GLU A 3 18.95 -10.21 26.57
C GLU A 3 19.88 -9.00 26.41
N LEU A 4 21.07 -9.20 25.82
CA LEU A 4 22.01 -8.12 25.52
C LEU A 4 21.42 -7.12 24.53
N ILE A 5 20.75 -7.62 23.48
CA ILE A 5 20.04 -6.77 22.50
C ILE A 5 18.98 -5.94 23.21
N ASN A 6 18.13 -6.56 24.03
CA ASN A 6 17.06 -5.87 24.76
C ASN A 6 17.61 -4.78 25.69
N GLN A 7 18.69 -5.06 26.42
CA GLN A 7 19.35 -4.09 27.29
C GLN A 7 19.95 -2.92 26.49
N ALA A 8 20.61 -3.21 25.36
CA ALA A 8 21.18 -2.20 24.48
C ALA A 8 20.11 -1.29 23.87
N VAL A 9 19.00 -1.88 23.37
CA VAL A 9 17.86 -1.15 22.81
C VAL A 9 17.25 -0.24 23.88
N LYS A 10 16.98 -0.76 25.08
CA LYS A 10 16.45 0.05 26.19
C LYS A 10 17.35 1.25 26.47
N ARG A 11 18.67 1.03 26.54
CA ARG A 11 19.62 2.11 26.82
C ARG A 11 19.71 3.13 25.69
N LEU A 12 19.64 2.70 24.44
CA LEU A 12 19.60 3.60 23.29
C LEU A 12 18.35 4.48 23.30
N ILE A 13 17.17 3.91 23.58
CA ILE A 13 15.92 4.67 23.72
C ILE A 13 16.08 5.73 24.82
N GLU A 14 16.60 5.38 26.00
CA GLU A 14 16.85 6.34 27.08
C GLU A 14 17.78 7.50 26.64
N ILE A 15 18.81 7.20 25.84
CA ILE A 15 19.73 8.23 25.32
C ILE A 15 19.02 9.12 24.30
N ILE A 16 18.29 8.54 23.35
CA ILE A 16 17.61 9.27 22.28
C ILE A 16 16.46 10.13 22.84
N ASP A 17 15.67 9.59 23.77
CA ASP A 17 14.56 10.29 24.43
C ASP A 17 15.03 11.43 25.33
N SER A 18 16.30 11.42 25.75
CA SER A 18 16.89 12.54 26.48
C SER A 18 17.20 13.76 25.61
N LYS A 19 17.13 13.63 24.27
CA LYS A 19 17.45 14.70 23.33
C LYS A 19 16.21 15.54 23.01
N VAL A 20 16.44 16.83 22.71
CA VAL A 20 15.35 17.79 22.42
C VAL A 20 14.51 17.38 21.20
N SER A 21 15.15 16.85 20.15
CA SER A 21 14.46 16.41 18.93
C SER A 21 14.49 14.90 18.79
N THR A 22 13.87 14.17 19.72
CA THR A 22 13.86 12.70 19.80
C THR A 22 13.69 12.01 18.45
N GLN A 23 12.63 12.33 17.71
CA GLN A 23 12.33 11.71 16.41
C GLN A 23 13.40 11.98 15.35
N LYS A 24 13.95 13.22 15.30
CA LYS A 24 15.02 13.56 14.35
C LYS A 24 16.33 12.86 14.69
N VAL A 25 16.68 12.81 15.98
CA VAL A 25 17.87 12.08 16.47
C VAL A 25 17.74 10.59 16.17
N ALA A 26 16.59 9.99 16.47
CA ALA A 26 16.32 8.58 16.20
C ALA A 26 16.46 8.25 14.72
N LEU A 27 15.83 9.05 13.85
CA LEU A 27 15.89 8.84 12.40
C LEU A 27 17.32 9.00 11.89
N GLN A 28 18.03 10.08 12.26
CA GLN A 28 19.41 10.28 11.83
C GLN A 28 20.32 9.13 12.30
N PHE A 29 20.21 8.71 13.56
CA PHE A 29 20.95 7.57 14.09
C PHE A 29 20.70 6.30 13.26
N VAL A 30 19.44 5.99 12.93
CA VAL A 30 19.11 4.87 12.06
C VAL A 30 19.77 5.03 10.70
N LEU A 31 19.65 6.19 10.04
CA LEU A 31 20.23 6.42 8.72
C LEU A 31 21.76 6.26 8.71
N GLU A 32 22.46 6.76 9.73
CA GLU A 32 23.91 6.57 9.88
C GLU A 32 24.29 5.10 10.01
N GLU A 33 23.50 4.33 10.77
CA GLU A 33 23.70 2.90 10.94
C GLU A 33 23.46 2.11 9.65
N LEU A 34 22.47 2.49 8.85
CA LEU A 34 22.23 1.90 7.54
C LEU A 34 23.36 2.24 6.55
N ASP A 35 23.85 3.49 6.57
CA ASP A 35 24.98 3.93 5.74
C ASP A 35 26.26 3.15 6.05
N ALA A 36 26.59 3.02 7.35
CA ALA A 36 27.74 2.23 7.79
C ALA A 36 27.61 0.73 7.42
N ALA A 37 26.38 0.20 7.44
CA ALA A 37 26.11 -1.21 7.21
C ALA A 37 25.93 -1.59 5.72
N ARG A 38 25.87 -0.61 4.80
CA ARG A 38 25.59 -0.84 3.37
C ARG A 38 26.60 -1.74 2.64
N HIS A 39 27.83 -1.81 3.14
CA HIS A 39 28.90 -2.68 2.64
C HIS A 39 29.19 -3.86 3.59
N GLY A 40 28.26 -4.17 4.50
CA GLY A 40 28.35 -5.27 5.44
C GLY A 40 28.18 -6.65 4.79
N THR A 41 28.03 -7.66 5.64
CA THR A 41 27.80 -9.04 5.22
C THR A 41 26.52 -9.17 4.38
N GLU A 42 26.39 -10.27 3.62
CA GLU A 42 25.17 -10.56 2.85
C GLU A 42 23.92 -10.53 3.73
N PHE A 43 23.99 -11.12 4.92
CA PHE A 43 22.91 -11.08 5.92
C PHE A 43 22.50 -9.66 6.28
N VAL A 44 23.48 -8.78 6.57
CA VAL A 44 23.20 -7.39 6.98
C VAL A 44 22.56 -6.62 5.83
N ARG A 45 23.11 -6.71 4.62
CA ARG A 45 22.58 -6.03 3.43
C ARG A 45 21.16 -6.50 3.10
N ASP A 46 20.90 -7.79 3.20
CA ASP A 46 19.56 -8.35 3.03
C ASP A 46 18.58 -7.86 4.12
N ARG A 47 19.04 -7.79 5.36
CA ARG A 47 18.22 -7.32 6.49
C ARG A 47 17.78 -5.86 6.31
N ILE A 48 18.67 -4.98 5.84
CA ILE A 48 18.38 -3.57 5.56
C ILE A 48 17.21 -3.40 4.59
N LYS A 49 17.16 -4.22 3.52
CA LYS A 49 16.07 -4.18 2.53
C LYS A 49 14.70 -4.43 3.15
N SER A 50 14.64 -5.14 4.27
CA SER A 50 13.38 -5.39 4.96
C SER A 50 12.83 -4.17 5.69
N PHE A 51 13.63 -3.11 5.91
CA PHE A 51 13.27 -1.96 6.74
C PHE A 51 12.52 -0.85 6.01
N TYR A 52 12.46 -0.89 4.68
CA TYR A 52 11.80 0.10 3.81
C TYR A 52 12.47 1.49 3.78
N PHE A 53 13.80 1.52 3.79
CA PHE A 53 14.56 2.74 3.47
C PHE A 53 15.16 2.60 2.07
N LYS A 54 15.07 3.66 1.26
CA LYS A 54 15.77 3.76 -0.02
C LYS A 54 17.24 4.06 0.24
N GLU A 55 18.12 3.64 -0.66
CA GLU A 55 19.55 3.96 -0.54
C GLU A 55 19.78 5.48 -0.49
N SER A 56 19.00 6.25 -1.25
CA SER A 56 19.04 7.71 -1.22
C SER A 56 18.69 8.33 0.14
N ASP A 57 17.99 7.62 1.00
CA ASP A 57 17.62 8.13 2.33
C ASP A 57 18.83 8.15 3.27
N TYR A 58 19.70 7.12 3.19
CA TYR A 58 20.78 6.91 4.15
C TYR A 58 22.19 7.10 3.58
N VAL A 59 22.41 7.06 2.27
CA VAL A 59 23.75 7.28 1.71
C VAL A 59 24.26 8.69 2.07
N GLY A 60 25.45 8.75 2.66
CA GLY A 60 26.07 9.97 3.15
C GLY A 60 25.45 10.50 4.46
N ALA A 61 24.61 9.72 5.15
CA ALA A 61 24.01 10.13 6.41
C ALA A 61 25.07 10.41 7.47
N MET A 62 26.17 9.64 7.50
CA MET A 62 27.28 9.86 8.43
C MET A 62 27.91 11.25 8.28
N GLU A 63 27.93 11.81 7.08
CA GLU A 63 28.46 13.15 6.81
C GLU A 63 27.52 14.28 7.27
N ARG A 64 26.23 13.95 7.47
CA ARG A 64 25.18 14.89 7.93
C ARG A 64 24.97 14.85 9.45
N SER A 65 25.82 14.14 10.19
CA SER A 65 25.69 13.95 11.63
C SER A 65 25.85 15.25 12.44
N TRP A 66 25.39 15.22 13.69
CA TRP A 66 25.59 16.30 14.66
C TRP A 66 25.73 15.77 16.09
N ALA A 67 26.05 16.68 17.03
CA ALA A 67 26.46 16.33 18.39
C ALA A 67 25.42 15.53 19.20
N ASP A 68 24.11 15.62 18.92
CA ASP A 68 23.13 14.80 19.65
C ASP A 68 23.15 13.33 19.22
N VAL A 69 23.66 13.05 18.02
CA VAL A 69 23.72 11.70 17.42
C VAL A 69 25.08 11.06 17.70
N ASP A 70 26.17 11.75 17.34
CA ASP A 70 27.53 11.20 17.40
C ASP A 70 28.47 11.91 18.41
N GLY A 71 27.98 12.91 19.15
CA GLY A 71 28.77 13.50 20.24
C GLY A 71 28.92 12.56 21.44
N ASP A 72 29.70 12.95 22.45
CA ASP A 72 30.06 12.13 23.63
C ASP A 72 28.86 11.50 24.37
N SER A 73 27.69 12.14 24.29
CA SER A 73 26.45 11.68 24.92
C SER A 73 25.42 11.13 23.91
N GLY A 74 25.84 10.91 22.67
CA GLY A 74 24.99 10.46 21.57
C GLY A 74 24.78 8.95 21.55
N PRO A 75 23.69 8.46 20.92
CA PRO A 75 23.44 7.03 20.76
C PRO A 75 24.54 6.30 20.00
N GLN A 76 25.23 6.96 19.06
CA GLN A 76 26.27 6.36 18.24
C GLN A 76 27.46 5.86 19.06
N GLN A 77 27.92 6.67 20.02
CA GLN A 77 29.03 6.32 20.92
C GLN A 77 28.71 5.09 21.76
N PHE A 78 27.47 4.96 22.23
CA PHE A 78 27.03 3.79 22.96
C PHE A 78 27.03 2.53 22.09
N LEU A 79 26.45 2.60 20.88
CA LEU A 79 26.37 1.44 19.99
C LEU A 79 27.75 0.99 19.50
N VAL A 80 28.64 1.92 19.17
CA VAL A 80 30.03 1.62 18.78
C VAL A 80 30.78 0.90 19.89
N ARG A 81 30.67 1.36 21.15
CA ARG A 81 31.36 0.70 22.28
C ARG A 81 30.92 -0.75 22.44
N ILE A 82 29.61 -1.02 22.51
CA ILE A 82 29.12 -2.38 22.72
C ILE A 82 29.43 -3.30 21.53
N THR A 83 29.39 -2.77 20.31
CA THR A 83 29.66 -3.57 19.10
C THR A 83 31.14 -3.85 18.92
N THR A 84 32.03 -2.97 19.39
CA THR A 84 33.47 -3.20 19.46
C THR A 84 33.81 -4.31 20.45
N GLU A 85 33.20 -4.30 21.65
CA GLU A 85 33.36 -5.38 22.62
C GLU A 85 32.88 -6.74 22.06
N LEU A 86 31.71 -6.75 21.40
CA LEU A 86 31.19 -7.95 20.74
C LEU A 86 32.10 -8.43 19.60
N PHE A 87 32.67 -7.51 18.82
CA PHE A 87 33.61 -7.84 17.76
C PHE A 87 34.82 -8.61 18.31
N HIS A 88 35.42 -8.11 19.39
CA HIS A 88 36.56 -8.76 20.04
C HIS A 88 36.19 -10.12 20.67
N ALA A 89 34.98 -10.26 21.21
CA ALA A 89 34.54 -11.46 21.90
C ALA A 89 34.04 -12.57 20.96
N LEU A 90 33.34 -12.22 19.88
CA LEU A 90 32.54 -13.15 19.06
C LEU A 90 32.81 -13.06 17.55
N GLY A 91 33.63 -12.10 17.11
CA GLY A 91 33.97 -11.87 15.70
C GLY A 91 33.05 -10.88 14.99
N GLY A 92 33.50 -10.44 13.81
CA GLY A 92 32.86 -9.36 13.06
C GLY A 92 31.45 -9.65 12.57
N ASP A 93 31.22 -10.85 12.05
CA ASP A 93 29.91 -11.21 11.48
C ASP A 93 28.80 -11.21 12.54
N VAL A 94 29.11 -11.76 13.73
CA VAL A 94 28.18 -11.77 14.87
C VAL A 94 27.93 -10.35 15.38
N ALA A 95 28.98 -9.55 15.52
CA ALA A 95 28.86 -8.16 15.96
C ALA A 95 27.99 -7.34 14.99
N ALA A 96 28.19 -7.51 13.68
CA ALA A 96 27.41 -6.84 12.64
C ALA A 96 25.93 -7.28 12.64
N ALA A 97 25.66 -8.58 12.80
CA ALA A 97 24.30 -9.12 12.89
C ALA A 97 23.55 -8.62 14.14
N VAL A 98 24.24 -8.54 15.28
CA VAL A 98 23.69 -7.98 16.52
C VAL A 98 23.43 -6.47 16.37
N ARG A 99 24.37 -5.73 15.79
CA ARG A 99 24.25 -4.29 15.53
C ARG A 99 23.01 -3.97 14.70
N ILE A 100 22.84 -4.62 13.55
CA ILE A 100 21.68 -4.35 12.67
C ILE A 100 20.36 -4.79 13.32
N SER A 101 20.38 -5.82 14.16
CA SER A 101 19.20 -6.25 14.92
C SER A 101 18.79 -5.20 15.97
N ILE A 102 19.76 -4.60 16.68
CA ILE A 102 19.50 -3.48 17.61
C ILE A 102 18.87 -2.32 16.84
N VAL A 103 19.41 -1.96 15.67
CA VAL A 103 18.89 -0.89 14.81
C VAL A 103 17.45 -1.17 14.40
N GLU A 104 17.10 -2.40 14.00
CA GLU A 104 15.72 -2.78 13.70
C GLU A 104 14.75 -2.56 14.87
N TYR A 105 15.15 -2.94 16.10
CA TYR A 105 14.32 -2.68 17.27
C TYR A 105 14.13 -1.18 17.54
N ILE A 106 15.13 -0.35 17.22
CA ILE A 106 15.00 1.11 17.27
C ILE A 106 14.04 1.62 16.18
N ILE A 107 14.17 1.14 14.94
CA ILE A 107 13.24 1.44 13.83
C ILE A 107 11.81 1.09 14.23
N HIS A 108 11.59 -0.09 14.83
CA HIS A 108 10.29 -0.53 15.30
C HIS A 108 9.76 0.35 16.44
N HIS A 109 10.58 0.69 17.43
CA HIS A 109 10.19 1.53 18.57
C HIS A 109 9.70 2.91 18.13
N TYR A 110 10.43 3.56 17.22
CA TYR A 110 10.07 4.89 16.70
C TYR A 110 9.14 4.84 15.48
N ARG A 111 8.75 3.64 15.02
CA ARG A 111 7.83 3.37 13.89
C ARG A 111 8.27 3.99 12.57
N PHE A 112 9.52 3.78 12.21
CA PHE A 112 10.03 4.16 10.89
C PHE A 112 9.87 3.04 9.86
N GLY A 113 9.96 3.43 8.58
CA GLY A 113 9.98 2.50 7.45
C GLY A 113 8.81 1.51 7.49
N ARG A 114 9.10 0.22 7.44
CA ARG A 114 8.09 -0.86 7.41
C ARG A 114 7.11 -0.89 8.59
N TYR A 115 7.43 -0.21 9.69
CA TYR A 115 6.62 -0.17 10.92
C TYR A 115 5.78 1.11 11.03
N TYR A 116 5.88 2.00 10.03
CA TYR A 116 5.15 3.24 10.00
C TYR A 116 3.64 3.00 9.86
N ILE A 117 2.88 3.67 10.73
CA ILE A 117 1.42 3.78 10.66
C ILE A 117 1.08 5.20 11.11
N ASP A 118 0.40 5.96 10.25
CA ASP A 118 -0.16 7.25 10.65
C ASP A 118 -1.23 7.05 11.74
N GLN A 119 -0.96 7.58 12.92
CA GLN A 119 -1.86 7.55 14.06
C GLN A 119 -2.56 8.88 14.30
N GLU A 120 -2.29 9.89 13.47
CA GLU A 120 -2.92 11.19 13.61
C GLU A 120 -4.41 11.10 13.28
N VAL A 121 -5.23 11.58 14.23
CA VAL A 121 -6.65 11.83 14.00
C VAL A 121 -6.82 13.31 13.75
N ARG A 122 -7.14 13.67 12.50
CA ARG A 122 -7.39 15.05 12.10
C ARG A 122 -8.89 15.35 12.16
N VAL A 123 -9.25 16.55 12.58
CA VAL A 123 -10.64 17.00 12.61
C VAL A 123 -10.94 17.77 11.32
N ALA A 124 -11.91 17.28 10.55
CA ALA A 124 -12.36 17.95 9.33
C ALA A 124 -13.38 19.06 9.65
N SER A 125 -13.53 20.04 8.76
CA SER A 125 -14.55 21.08 8.91
C SER A 125 -15.97 20.51 8.83
N LYS A 126 -16.14 19.48 7.99
CA LYS A 126 -17.37 18.68 7.83
C LYS A 126 -17.04 17.20 8.03
N PRO A 127 -16.92 16.73 9.28
CA PRO A 127 -16.47 15.38 9.57
C PRO A 127 -17.48 14.33 9.09
N LEU A 128 -16.94 13.21 8.63
CA LEU A 128 -17.73 12.03 8.28
C LEU A 128 -18.36 11.40 9.53
N LYS A 129 -19.57 10.89 9.37
CA LYS A 129 -20.39 10.22 10.37
C LYS A 129 -20.64 8.79 9.93
N LEU A 130 -19.56 8.07 9.61
CA LEU A 130 -19.58 6.79 8.91
C LEU A 130 -20.48 5.74 9.57
N PHE A 131 -20.55 5.74 10.90
CA PHE A 131 -21.26 4.74 11.70
C PHE A 131 -22.46 5.32 12.47
N GLU A 132 -22.88 6.55 12.19
CA GLU A 132 -24.18 7.05 12.64
C GLU A 132 -25.25 6.51 11.69
N ALA A 133 -26.29 5.87 12.23
CA ALA A 133 -27.37 5.32 11.41
C ALA A 133 -28.06 6.45 10.63
N LEU A 134 -27.99 6.35 9.30
CA LEU A 134 -28.88 7.14 8.45
C LEU A 134 -30.27 6.50 8.53
N ALA A 135 -31.32 7.28 8.27
CA ALA A 135 -32.69 6.79 8.21
C ALA A 135 -32.91 5.95 6.92
N CYS A 136 -32.16 4.85 6.79
CA CYS A 136 -32.22 3.90 5.69
C CYS A 136 -32.73 2.54 6.20
N GLU A 137 -33.47 1.85 5.34
CA GLU A 137 -33.90 0.48 5.63
C GLU A 137 -32.68 -0.45 5.75
N GLU A 138 -32.70 -1.37 6.71
CA GLU A 138 -31.59 -2.32 6.95
C GLU A 138 -31.27 -3.18 5.72
N SER A 139 -32.28 -3.44 4.88
CA SER A 139 -32.19 -4.14 3.59
C SER A 139 -31.32 -3.42 2.55
N LEU A 140 -31.11 -2.11 2.70
CA LEU A 140 -30.27 -1.29 1.82
C LEU A 140 -28.81 -1.24 2.27
N LEU A 141 -28.50 -1.74 3.48
CA LEU A 141 -27.14 -1.74 3.99
C LEU A 141 -26.28 -2.75 3.24
N HIS A 142 -25.09 -2.32 2.87
CA HIS A 142 -24.12 -3.17 2.21
C HIS A 142 -23.64 -4.29 3.16
N PRO A 143 -23.42 -5.53 2.68
CA PRO A 143 -22.97 -6.64 3.55
C PRO A 143 -21.69 -6.36 4.34
N HIS A 144 -20.71 -5.69 3.72
CA HIS A 144 -19.49 -5.25 4.44
C HIS A 144 -19.78 -4.22 5.53
N TYR A 145 -20.72 -3.30 5.31
CA TYR A 145 -21.11 -2.34 6.34
C TYR A 145 -21.81 -3.06 7.51
N GLN A 146 -22.72 -4.00 7.22
CA GLN A 146 -23.33 -4.85 8.24
C GLN A 146 -22.29 -5.65 9.03
N TYR A 147 -21.26 -6.18 8.35
CA TYR A 147 -20.13 -6.83 9.02
C TYR A 147 -19.43 -5.88 9.99
N LEU A 148 -19.15 -4.63 9.59
CA LEU A 148 -18.54 -3.64 10.46
C LEU A 148 -19.40 -3.26 11.66
N LEU A 149 -20.74 -3.34 11.58
CA LEU A 149 -21.64 -3.00 12.70
C LEU A 149 -21.64 -4.03 13.84
N LYS A 150 -21.12 -5.25 13.61
CA LYS A 150 -21.02 -6.27 14.65
C LYS A 150 -20.22 -5.76 15.86
N SER A 151 -20.62 -6.17 17.06
CA SER A 151 -20.05 -5.67 18.31
C SER A 151 -18.54 -5.92 18.42
N GLU A 152 -18.10 -7.12 18.04
CA GLU A 152 -16.72 -7.58 18.03
C GLU A 152 -15.83 -6.84 17.02
N ASN A 153 -16.44 -6.16 16.05
CA ASN A 153 -15.75 -5.41 14.99
C ASN A 153 -15.59 -3.91 15.33
N ALA A 154 -15.83 -3.51 16.58
CA ALA A 154 -15.55 -2.14 17.04
C ALA A 154 -14.12 -1.68 16.71
N PRO A 155 -13.05 -2.49 16.91
CA PRO A 155 -11.70 -2.07 16.55
C PRO A 155 -11.52 -1.77 15.04
N LEU A 156 -12.27 -2.43 14.16
CA LEU A 156 -12.23 -2.14 12.72
C LEU A 156 -12.84 -0.77 12.41
N ARG A 157 -13.94 -0.42 13.10
CA ARG A 157 -14.57 0.90 12.97
C ARG A 157 -13.64 2.01 13.43
N ASP A 158 -12.90 1.79 14.52
CA ASP A 158 -11.92 2.76 15.03
C ASP A 158 -10.79 3.02 14.02
N VAL A 159 -10.28 1.97 13.36
CA VAL A 159 -9.25 2.10 12.31
C VAL A 159 -9.80 2.86 11.10
N ILE A 160 -10.99 2.51 10.60
CA ILE A 160 -11.59 3.19 9.44
C ILE A 160 -11.90 4.66 9.76
N ALA A 161 -12.41 4.94 10.96
CA ALA A 161 -12.67 6.31 11.41
C ALA A 161 -11.37 7.14 11.49
N ARG A 162 -10.27 6.52 11.91
CA ARG A 162 -8.94 7.15 11.89
C ARG A 162 -8.45 7.43 10.47
N TRP A 163 -8.62 6.49 9.53
CA TRP A 163 -8.28 6.71 8.12
C TRP A 163 -9.07 7.88 7.53
N ALA A 164 -10.36 7.97 7.86
CA ALA A 164 -11.24 9.05 7.46
C ALA A 164 -10.99 10.39 8.19
N GLY A 165 -10.12 10.42 9.21
CA GLY A 165 -9.83 11.62 9.99
C GLY A 165 -9.25 12.74 9.13
N GLY A 166 -10.00 13.83 8.97
CA GLY A 166 -9.67 14.99 8.12
C GLY A 166 -10.37 14.99 6.76
N PHE A 167 -11.12 13.94 6.41
CA PHE A 167 -11.90 13.88 5.17
C PHE A 167 -13.18 14.73 5.29
N GLU A 168 -13.46 15.56 4.28
CA GLU A 168 -14.66 16.41 4.25
C GLU A 168 -15.80 15.83 3.40
N ASP A 169 -17.00 15.72 3.97
CA ASP A 169 -18.22 15.39 3.22
C ASP A 169 -18.69 16.63 2.43
N ARG A 170 -18.23 16.74 1.17
CA ARG A 170 -18.48 17.93 0.34
C ARG A 170 -19.95 18.08 -0.04
N ASP A 171 -20.64 16.98 -0.34
CA ASP A 171 -21.99 16.96 -0.89
C ASP A 171 -23.05 16.26 0.00
N ASN A 172 -22.67 15.85 1.21
CA ASN A 172 -23.50 15.13 2.19
C ASN A 172 -24.01 13.77 1.71
N LYS A 173 -23.36 13.16 0.72
CA LYS A 173 -23.71 11.82 0.23
C LYS A 173 -22.74 10.75 0.69
N PHE A 174 -21.53 11.13 1.09
CA PHE A 174 -20.48 10.17 1.37
C PHE A 174 -20.88 9.16 2.45
N ASN A 175 -21.50 9.63 3.54
CA ASN A 175 -21.98 8.75 4.60
C ASN A 175 -23.04 7.75 4.11
N TYR A 176 -23.93 8.18 3.21
CA TYR A 176 -24.96 7.30 2.63
C TYR A 176 -24.34 6.25 1.71
N GLU A 177 -23.40 6.65 0.87
CA GLU A 177 -22.70 5.76 -0.06
C GLU A 177 -21.81 4.75 0.68
N PHE A 178 -21.17 5.16 1.78
CA PHE A 178 -20.41 4.24 2.63
C PHE A 178 -21.29 3.13 3.23
N GLN A 179 -22.53 3.45 3.59
CA GLN A 179 -23.47 2.48 4.18
C GLN A 179 -24.12 1.57 3.14
N THR A 180 -24.35 2.06 1.91
CA THR A 180 -25.18 1.36 0.90
C THR A 180 -24.39 0.75 -0.26
N THR A 181 -23.26 1.36 -0.66
CA THR A 181 -22.41 0.91 -1.78
C THR A 181 -21.05 0.41 -1.30
N PHE A 182 -20.54 0.99 -0.21
CA PHE A 182 -19.34 0.60 0.53
C PHE A 182 -18.01 0.63 -0.24
N ASN A 183 -17.82 -0.20 -1.27
CA ASN A 183 -16.52 -0.41 -1.91
C ASN A 183 -15.89 0.88 -2.48
N SER A 184 -16.69 1.76 -3.11
CA SER A 184 -16.22 3.05 -3.62
C SER A 184 -15.77 3.97 -2.49
N SER A 185 -16.61 4.16 -1.47
CA SER A 185 -16.29 5.03 -0.32
C SER A 185 -15.14 4.48 0.52
N PHE A 186 -15.03 3.16 0.69
CA PHE A 186 -13.90 2.52 1.36
C PHE A 186 -12.59 2.78 0.60
N TRP A 187 -12.61 2.64 -0.74
CA TRP A 187 -11.46 2.94 -1.58
C TRP A 187 -11.02 4.40 -1.47
N GLU A 188 -11.97 5.34 -1.45
CA GLU A 188 -11.67 6.77 -1.25
C GLU A 188 -11.08 7.07 0.14
N ILE A 189 -11.61 6.46 1.22
CA ILE A 189 -11.03 6.60 2.57
C ILE A 189 -9.60 6.06 2.60
N TYR A 190 -9.36 4.91 1.99
CA TYR A 190 -8.03 4.31 1.92
C TYR A 190 -7.05 5.19 1.14
N LEU A 191 -7.45 5.68 -0.04
CA LEU A 191 -6.62 6.60 -0.84
C LEU A 191 -6.29 7.88 -0.08
N PHE A 192 -7.28 8.45 0.62
CA PHE A 192 -7.06 9.62 1.46
C PHE A 192 -6.00 9.37 2.53
N GLN A 193 -6.04 8.21 3.19
CA GLN A 193 -4.99 7.82 4.14
C GLN A 193 -3.63 7.65 3.46
N CYS A 194 -3.56 7.04 2.27
CA CYS A 194 -2.31 6.97 1.51
C CYS A 194 -1.75 8.35 1.18
N PHE A 195 -2.60 9.32 0.82
CA PHE A 195 -2.15 10.69 0.55
C PHE A 195 -1.61 11.39 1.81
N LYS A 196 -2.19 11.12 2.99
CA LYS A 196 -1.60 11.58 4.26
C LYS A 196 -0.20 11.00 4.47
N ASP A 197 -0.03 9.69 4.25
CA ASP A 197 1.24 8.99 4.40
C ASP A 197 2.30 9.43 3.38
N LEU A 198 1.88 9.98 2.25
CA LEU A 198 2.73 10.53 1.17
C LEU A 198 3.01 12.02 1.34
N ASP A 199 2.53 12.65 2.42
CA ASP A 199 2.62 14.10 2.64
C ASP A 199 1.95 14.92 1.51
N MET A 200 0.87 14.38 0.94
CA MET A 200 0.10 14.99 -0.15
C MET A 200 -1.22 15.58 0.36
N PRO A 201 -1.26 16.86 0.78
CA PRO A 201 -2.48 17.45 1.30
C PRO A 201 -3.56 17.54 0.22
N VAL A 202 -4.81 17.22 0.60
CA VAL A 202 -5.99 17.26 -0.28
C VAL A 202 -6.68 18.63 -0.21
N ASP A 203 -6.97 19.23 -1.37
CA ASP A 203 -7.80 20.42 -1.52
C ASP A 203 -9.29 20.04 -1.65
N PHE A 204 -10.01 20.01 -0.53
CA PHE A 204 -11.45 19.73 -0.49
C PHE A 204 -12.34 20.86 -1.07
N SER A 205 -11.77 22.02 -1.46
CA SER A 205 -12.53 23.07 -2.16
C SER A 205 -12.93 22.66 -3.58
N LYS A 206 -12.28 21.64 -4.15
CA LYS A 206 -12.61 21.07 -5.46
C LYS A 206 -13.48 19.85 -5.25
N SER A 207 -14.60 19.75 -5.95
CA SER A 207 -15.55 18.62 -5.82
C SER A 207 -15.32 17.49 -6.82
N SER A 208 -14.54 17.72 -7.88
CA SER A 208 -14.29 16.75 -8.95
C SER A 208 -13.02 17.12 -9.74
N PRO A 209 -12.18 16.17 -10.18
CA PRO A 209 -12.14 14.74 -9.80
C PRO A 209 -12.09 14.54 -8.27
N ASP A 210 -12.29 13.30 -7.81
CA ASP A 210 -12.49 12.99 -6.39
C ASP A 210 -11.44 13.63 -5.47
N PHE A 211 -10.17 13.66 -5.89
CA PHE A 211 -9.08 14.32 -5.17
C PHE A 211 -8.31 15.31 -6.06
N THR A 212 -7.97 16.46 -5.48
CA THR A 212 -6.91 17.36 -5.95
C THR A 212 -5.89 17.45 -4.85
N VAL A 213 -4.64 17.05 -5.11
CA VAL A 213 -3.58 16.97 -4.10
C VAL A 213 -2.38 17.79 -4.54
N ALA A 214 -1.57 18.21 -3.56
CA ALA A 214 -0.24 18.75 -3.83
C ALA A 214 0.82 17.66 -3.60
N THR A 215 1.75 17.48 -4.53
CA THR A 215 2.93 16.62 -4.32
C THR A 215 3.87 17.25 -3.27
N PRO A 216 4.83 16.49 -2.70
CA PRO A 216 5.86 17.07 -1.84
C PRO A 216 6.67 18.20 -2.50
N ALA A 217 6.79 18.20 -3.83
CA ALA A 217 7.42 19.26 -4.62
C ALA A 217 6.51 20.49 -4.85
N GLY A 218 5.24 20.44 -4.41
CA GLY A 218 4.25 21.51 -4.54
C GLY A 218 3.45 21.49 -5.86
N GLU A 219 3.61 20.45 -6.67
CA GLU A 219 2.87 20.32 -7.93
C GLU A 219 1.45 19.80 -7.70
N SER A 220 0.51 20.25 -8.52
CA SER A 220 -0.90 19.88 -8.37
C SER A 220 -1.24 18.64 -9.21
N LEU A 221 -1.78 17.63 -8.56
CA LEU A 221 -2.18 16.35 -9.14
C LEU A 221 -3.70 16.16 -8.98
N VAL A 222 -4.39 15.70 -10.03
CA VAL A 222 -5.83 15.40 -9.97
C VAL A 222 -6.07 13.91 -10.13
N ILE A 223 -6.84 13.33 -9.20
CA ILE A 223 -7.02 11.88 -9.08
C ILE A 223 -8.51 11.56 -9.03
N GLU A 224 -8.97 10.66 -9.89
CA GLU A 224 -10.32 10.09 -9.83
C GLU A 224 -10.26 8.67 -9.27
N ALA A 225 -11.02 8.42 -8.21
CA ALA A 225 -11.18 7.10 -7.65
C ALA A 225 -12.23 6.30 -8.44
N VAL A 226 -11.96 5.00 -8.62
CA VAL A 226 -12.88 4.09 -9.27
C VAL A 226 -12.74 2.70 -8.69
N THR A 227 -13.85 1.98 -8.61
CA THR A 227 -13.84 0.55 -8.37
C THR A 227 -14.36 -0.20 -9.58
N ALA A 228 -13.71 -1.29 -9.95
CA ALA A 228 -14.28 -2.25 -10.87
C ALA A 228 -15.18 -3.20 -10.06
N ASN A 229 -16.45 -2.84 -9.85
CA ASN A 229 -17.38 -3.70 -9.12
C ASN A 229 -17.88 -4.86 -10.00
N HIS A 230 -18.60 -5.81 -9.40
CA HIS A 230 -19.30 -6.88 -10.12
C HIS A 230 -20.30 -6.33 -11.16
N ALA A 231 -20.58 -7.13 -12.19
CA ALA A 231 -21.69 -6.88 -13.10
C ALA A 231 -23.02 -7.22 -12.42
N HIS A 232 -24.12 -6.59 -12.86
CA HIS A 232 -25.46 -6.77 -12.29
C HIS A 232 -25.91 -8.25 -12.27
N ASP A 233 -25.48 -9.04 -13.24
CA ASP A 233 -25.80 -10.45 -13.44
C ASP A 233 -24.66 -11.40 -12.99
N SER A 234 -23.72 -10.90 -12.18
CA SER A 234 -22.59 -11.68 -11.68
C SER A 234 -22.47 -11.60 -10.16
N SER A 235 -21.81 -12.59 -9.58
CA SER A 235 -21.62 -12.67 -8.15
C SER A 235 -20.70 -11.55 -7.64
N PRO A 236 -21.12 -10.79 -6.61
CA PRO A 236 -20.26 -9.84 -5.94
C PRO A 236 -19.13 -10.51 -5.15
N GLU A 237 -18.10 -9.73 -4.83
CA GLU A 237 -16.87 -10.28 -4.23
C GLU A 237 -17.02 -10.84 -2.81
N TRP A 238 -18.04 -10.39 -2.07
CA TRP A 238 -18.34 -10.88 -0.71
C TRP A 238 -19.09 -12.22 -0.68
N ILE A 239 -19.37 -12.83 -1.84
CA ILE A 239 -19.95 -14.17 -1.91
C ILE A 239 -18.84 -15.21 -1.98
N ALA A 240 -18.98 -16.27 -1.16
CA ALA A 240 -18.11 -17.42 -1.25
C ALA A 240 -18.50 -18.31 -2.44
N GLU A 241 -17.65 -18.33 -3.46
CA GLU A 241 -17.79 -19.18 -4.66
C GLU A 241 -16.49 -19.88 -5.03
N ASP A 242 -16.62 -20.96 -5.79
CA ASP A 242 -15.49 -21.66 -6.39
C ASP A 242 -14.75 -20.77 -7.39
N ILE A 243 -13.44 -20.97 -7.48
CA ILE A 243 -12.60 -20.20 -8.38
C ILE A 243 -12.91 -20.67 -9.80
N LYS A 244 -13.20 -19.73 -10.70
CA LYS A 244 -13.32 -19.96 -12.14
C LYS A 244 -12.00 -20.52 -12.70
N SER A 245 -12.02 -21.01 -13.94
CA SER A 245 -10.75 -21.28 -14.63
C SER A 245 -9.88 -20.02 -14.68
N ASP A 246 -8.54 -20.16 -14.65
CA ASP A 246 -7.62 -19.01 -14.66
C ASP A 246 -7.88 -18.07 -15.85
N GLY A 247 -8.12 -18.65 -17.03
CA GLY A 247 -8.46 -17.90 -18.24
C GLY A 247 -9.77 -17.10 -18.10
N ASP A 248 -10.85 -17.74 -17.62
CA ASP A 248 -12.14 -17.07 -17.44
C ASP A 248 -12.08 -16.00 -16.36
N PHE A 249 -11.37 -16.29 -15.26
CA PHE A 249 -11.16 -15.36 -14.14
C PHE A 249 -10.44 -14.09 -14.61
N LEU A 250 -9.32 -14.24 -15.32
CA LEU A 250 -8.53 -13.11 -15.82
C LEU A 250 -9.25 -12.37 -16.93
N ASN A 251 -9.92 -13.06 -17.86
CA ASN A 251 -10.73 -12.43 -18.90
C ASN A 251 -11.84 -11.56 -18.29
N PHE A 252 -12.58 -12.09 -17.31
CA PHE A 252 -13.62 -11.34 -16.62
C PHE A 252 -13.06 -10.10 -15.90
N SER A 253 -11.94 -10.26 -15.19
CA SER A 253 -11.22 -9.15 -14.52
C SER A 253 -10.84 -8.06 -15.53
N CYS A 254 -10.22 -8.44 -16.66
CA CYS A 254 -9.80 -7.51 -17.71
C CYS A 254 -10.99 -6.72 -18.27
N VAL A 255 -12.11 -7.38 -18.58
CA VAL A 255 -13.32 -6.72 -19.08
C VAL A 255 -13.85 -5.68 -18.08
N ARG A 256 -13.87 -5.99 -16.78
CA ARG A 256 -14.40 -5.06 -15.77
C ARG A 256 -13.45 -3.88 -15.54
N ILE A 257 -12.15 -4.14 -15.44
CA ILE A 257 -11.12 -3.12 -15.25
C ILE A 257 -11.07 -2.16 -16.44
N VAL A 258 -10.99 -2.65 -17.68
CA VAL A 258 -10.89 -1.77 -18.86
C VAL A 258 -12.14 -0.89 -19.02
N ASN A 259 -13.33 -1.42 -18.74
CA ASN A 259 -14.58 -0.64 -18.78
C ASN A 259 -14.61 0.45 -17.69
N ALA A 260 -14.08 0.18 -16.49
CA ALA A 260 -13.98 1.16 -15.42
C ALA A 260 -13.05 2.32 -15.81
N ILE A 261 -11.88 2.01 -16.38
CA ILE A 261 -10.91 3.01 -16.85
C ILE A 261 -11.50 3.83 -18.01
N ASP A 262 -12.06 3.17 -19.03
CA ASP A 262 -12.69 3.81 -20.19
C ASP A 262 -13.82 4.77 -19.77
N ALA A 263 -14.64 4.39 -18.80
CA ALA A 263 -15.68 5.26 -18.27
C ALA A 263 -15.12 6.55 -17.65
N LYS A 264 -14.01 6.47 -16.88
CA LYS A 264 -13.37 7.63 -16.27
C LYS A 264 -12.61 8.49 -17.28
N HIS A 265 -11.95 7.88 -18.27
CA HIS A 265 -11.33 8.60 -19.39
C HIS A 265 -12.37 9.40 -20.19
N LYS A 266 -13.52 8.79 -20.53
CA LYS A 266 -14.65 9.49 -21.17
C LYS A 266 -15.21 10.62 -20.30
N LYS A 267 -15.32 10.41 -18.99
CA LYS A 267 -15.76 11.44 -18.03
C LYS A 267 -14.78 12.62 -18.01
N PHE A 268 -13.49 12.35 -18.04
CA PHE A 268 -12.45 13.37 -18.12
C PHE A 268 -12.62 14.22 -19.38
N LEU A 269 -12.65 13.59 -20.55
CA LEU A 269 -12.79 14.28 -21.84
C LEU A 269 -14.07 15.15 -21.91
N LYS A 270 -15.19 14.61 -21.40
CA LYS A 270 -16.50 15.29 -21.46
C LYS A 270 -16.63 16.43 -20.46
N SER A 271 -16.05 16.29 -19.27
CA SER A 271 -16.33 17.17 -18.12
C SER A 271 -15.09 17.70 -17.41
N TYR A 272 -14.20 16.84 -16.90
CA TYR A 272 -13.11 17.29 -16.02
C TYR A 272 -12.07 18.15 -16.72
N SER A 273 -11.76 17.86 -17.99
CA SER A 273 -10.82 18.63 -18.82
C SER A 273 -11.17 20.12 -18.95
N LYS A 274 -12.42 20.49 -18.68
CA LYS A 274 -12.93 21.87 -18.76
C LYS A 274 -12.72 22.66 -17.46
N LEU A 275 -12.38 21.99 -16.35
CA LEU A 275 -12.22 22.61 -15.03
C LEU A 275 -10.83 23.28 -14.92
N GLU A 276 -10.79 24.50 -14.41
CA GLU A 276 -9.54 25.29 -14.31
C GLU A 276 -8.48 24.64 -13.43
N HIS A 277 -8.89 23.94 -12.37
CA HIS A 277 -7.97 23.19 -11.49
C HIS A 277 -7.56 21.83 -12.05
N VAL A 278 -7.99 21.45 -13.26
CA VAL A 278 -7.62 20.20 -13.95
C VAL A 278 -6.74 20.47 -15.16
N LYS A 279 -6.97 21.57 -15.89
CA LYS A 279 -6.19 21.93 -17.08
C LYS A 279 -4.70 21.95 -16.78
N GLY A 280 -3.91 21.37 -17.68
CA GLY A 280 -2.45 21.37 -17.62
C GLY A 280 -1.84 20.52 -16.50
N ARG A 281 -2.63 19.69 -15.82
CA ARG A 281 -2.18 18.88 -14.68
C ARG A 281 -2.24 17.39 -15.01
N PRO A 282 -1.40 16.56 -14.38
CA PRO A 282 -1.49 15.12 -14.51
C PRO A 282 -2.83 14.61 -13.97
N PHE A 283 -3.49 13.75 -14.75
CA PHE A 283 -4.75 13.10 -14.38
C PHE A 283 -4.53 11.62 -14.14
N VAL A 284 -4.75 11.19 -12.91
CA VAL A 284 -4.54 9.81 -12.48
C VAL A 284 -5.87 9.13 -12.19
N VAL A 285 -6.00 7.88 -12.64
CA VAL A 285 -7.11 7.02 -12.25
C VAL A 285 -6.62 6.10 -11.14
N ALA A 286 -7.29 6.11 -9.99
CA ALA A 286 -6.99 5.19 -8.90
C ALA A 286 -8.05 4.08 -8.84
N LEU A 287 -7.66 2.85 -9.16
CA LEU A 287 -8.56 1.72 -9.38
C LEU A 287 -8.37 0.61 -8.34
N ALA A 288 -9.47 0.16 -7.73
CA ALA A 288 -9.53 -1.07 -6.96
C ALA A 288 -10.44 -2.12 -7.64
N PRO A 289 -10.00 -3.38 -7.79
CA PRO A 289 -10.71 -4.40 -8.57
C PRO A 289 -11.64 -5.25 -7.70
N PHE A 290 -12.87 -4.81 -7.41
CA PHE A 290 -13.85 -5.55 -6.60
C PHE A 290 -14.83 -6.38 -7.46
N GLU A 291 -14.39 -6.91 -8.60
CA GLU A 291 -15.31 -7.35 -9.65
C GLU A 291 -15.91 -8.73 -9.43
N GLN A 292 -15.28 -9.59 -8.64
CA GLN A 292 -15.72 -10.97 -8.43
C GLN A 292 -15.15 -11.57 -7.14
N PRO A 293 -15.71 -12.69 -6.64
CA PRO A 293 -15.13 -13.44 -5.55
C PRO A 293 -13.65 -13.71 -5.76
N LYS A 294 -12.87 -13.53 -4.69
CA LYS A 294 -11.41 -13.76 -4.70
C LYS A 294 -10.66 -12.89 -5.73
N PHE A 295 -11.18 -11.72 -6.09
CA PHE A 295 -10.53 -10.78 -7.03
C PHE A 295 -9.04 -10.55 -6.73
N PHE A 296 -8.66 -10.55 -5.45
CA PHE A 296 -7.29 -10.30 -4.99
C PHE A 296 -6.28 -11.34 -5.50
N MET A 297 -6.75 -12.53 -5.90
CA MET A 297 -5.91 -13.57 -6.49
C MET A 297 -5.31 -13.17 -7.83
N GLN A 298 -5.87 -12.17 -8.52
CA GLN A 298 -5.31 -11.66 -9.77
C GLN A 298 -3.93 -11.00 -9.58
N ASN A 299 -3.60 -10.61 -8.34
CA ASN A 299 -2.43 -9.78 -8.02
C ASN A 299 -2.29 -8.59 -8.97
N ASN A 300 -1.38 -8.64 -9.94
CA ASN A 300 -1.16 -7.64 -10.97
C ASN A 300 -1.43 -8.17 -12.40
N GLU A 301 -1.84 -9.44 -12.57
CA GLU A 301 -1.93 -10.07 -13.88
C GLU A 301 -2.98 -9.41 -14.77
N ALA A 302 -4.20 -9.18 -14.28
CA ALA A 302 -5.25 -8.59 -15.12
C ALA A 302 -4.97 -7.12 -15.43
N ILE A 303 -4.42 -6.34 -14.51
CA ILE A 303 -4.07 -4.94 -14.78
C ILE A 303 -2.91 -4.83 -15.78
N ILE A 304 -1.91 -5.71 -15.72
CA ILE A 304 -0.83 -5.80 -16.72
C ILE A 304 -1.41 -6.12 -18.10
N ARG A 305 -2.34 -7.08 -18.19
CA ARG A 305 -3.04 -7.38 -19.46
C ARG A 305 -3.77 -6.16 -19.98
N VAL A 306 -4.56 -5.47 -19.14
CA VAL A 306 -5.34 -4.30 -19.56
C VAL A 306 -4.45 -3.15 -20.04
N LEU A 307 -3.39 -2.83 -19.31
CA LEU A 307 -2.53 -1.69 -19.60
C LEU A 307 -1.55 -1.95 -20.73
N TYR A 308 -0.98 -3.14 -20.81
CA TYR A 308 0.15 -3.44 -21.70
C TYR A 308 -0.14 -4.51 -22.74
N GLY A 309 -1.30 -5.19 -22.66
CA GLY A 309 -1.64 -6.27 -23.60
C GLY A 309 -0.71 -7.47 -23.45
N GLN A 310 -0.12 -7.65 -22.27
CA GLN A 310 0.88 -8.68 -21.96
C GLN A 310 0.42 -9.54 -20.79
N GLY A 311 0.87 -10.79 -20.76
CA GLY A 311 0.60 -11.72 -19.68
C GLY A 311 1.66 -12.80 -19.60
N ILE A 312 1.43 -13.78 -18.73
CA ILE A 312 2.33 -14.91 -18.52
C ILE A 312 1.59 -16.23 -18.78
N ASP A 313 2.24 -17.17 -19.46
CA ASP A 313 1.77 -18.55 -19.58
C ASP A 313 2.34 -19.40 -18.44
N LYS A 314 1.51 -19.60 -17.40
CA LYS A 314 1.85 -20.38 -16.21
C LYS A 314 2.16 -21.85 -16.52
N ASN A 315 1.68 -22.38 -17.64
CA ASN A 315 1.91 -23.78 -18.03
C ASN A 315 3.17 -23.96 -18.89
N ASN A 316 3.71 -22.87 -19.45
CA ASN A 316 4.90 -22.88 -20.29
C ASN A 316 6.05 -22.11 -19.65
N GLY A 317 6.39 -22.49 -18.41
CA GLY A 317 7.54 -21.93 -17.69
C GLY A 317 7.44 -20.43 -17.41
N PHE A 318 6.23 -19.87 -17.31
CA PHE A 318 5.96 -18.43 -17.14
C PHE A 318 6.46 -17.57 -18.30
N ALA A 319 6.49 -18.12 -19.52
CA ALA A 319 6.82 -17.36 -20.72
C ALA A 319 5.86 -16.16 -20.90
N GLU A 320 6.41 -15.02 -21.30
CA GLU A 320 5.63 -13.84 -21.64
C GLU A 320 4.80 -14.10 -22.91
N VAL A 321 3.53 -13.70 -22.87
CA VAL A 321 2.58 -13.89 -23.96
C VAL A 321 1.80 -12.61 -24.25
N SER A 322 1.50 -12.39 -25.52
CA SER A 322 0.62 -11.31 -25.93
C SER A 322 -0.84 -11.63 -25.62
N THR A 323 -1.54 -10.69 -25.00
CA THR A 323 -2.96 -10.75 -24.61
C THR A 323 -3.68 -9.47 -25.01
N PRO A 324 -3.77 -9.14 -26.32
CA PRO A 324 -4.24 -7.83 -26.77
C PRO A 324 -5.76 -7.67 -26.66
N VAL A 325 -6.51 -8.72 -26.33
CA VAL A 325 -7.98 -8.73 -26.35
C VAL A 325 -8.53 -9.48 -25.14
N ALA A 326 -9.58 -8.93 -24.54
CA ALA A 326 -10.50 -9.66 -23.66
C ALA A 326 -11.89 -9.77 -24.31
N LEU A 327 -12.61 -10.86 -24.03
CA LEU A 327 -13.94 -11.12 -24.58
C LEU A 327 -15.04 -10.81 -23.56
N LYS A 328 -15.79 -9.75 -23.81
CA LYS A 328 -17.02 -9.45 -23.06
C LYS A 328 -18.15 -10.37 -23.51
N ASN A 329 -18.85 -10.97 -22.55
CA ASN A 329 -19.92 -11.94 -22.78
C ASN A 329 -19.50 -13.07 -23.77
N GLY A 330 -18.22 -13.46 -23.73
CA GLY A 330 -17.64 -14.51 -24.57
C GLY A 330 -17.51 -14.20 -26.07
N SER A 331 -17.93 -13.02 -26.54
CA SER A 331 -18.08 -12.75 -27.98
C SER A 331 -17.68 -11.36 -28.43
N ILE A 332 -17.77 -10.35 -27.56
CA ILE A 332 -17.47 -8.95 -27.92
C ILE A 332 -16.01 -8.67 -27.55
N PRO A 333 -15.10 -8.49 -28.52
CA PRO A 333 -13.71 -8.19 -28.24
C PRO A 333 -13.56 -6.77 -27.69
N LEU A 334 -12.77 -6.64 -26.63
CA LEU A 334 -12.30 -5.39 -26.07
C LEU A 334 -10.78 -5.34 -26.19
N ASP A 335 -10.27 -4.29 -26.84
CA ASP A 335 -8.83 -4.06 -26.97
C ASP A 335 -8.21 -3.76 -25.61
N LEU A 336 -7.13 -4.47 -25.29
CA LEU A 336 -6.24 -4.21 -24.17
C LEU A 336 -4.97 -3.50 -24.66
N GLY A 337 -3.99 -3.28 -23.77
CA GLY A 337 -2.79 -2.51 -24.12
C GLY A 337 -3.06 -1.00 -24.15
N ILE A 338 -3.88 -0.49 -23.24
CA ILE A 338 -4.30 0.92 -23.30
C ILE A 338 -3.17 1.93 -23.09
N PHE A 339 -2.04 1.52 -22.51
CA PHE A 339 -0.81 2.32 -22.34
C PHE A 339 0.27 1.99 -23.38
N THR A 340 -0.03 1.18 -24.41
CA THR A 340 0.88 0.93 -25.54
C THR A 340 0.61 1.85 -26.74
N SER A 341 -0.35 2.78 -26.60
CA SER A 341 -0.70 3.76 -27.64
C SER A 341 -1.17 5.10 -27.05
N SER A 342 -1.30 6.12 -27.90
CA SER A 342 -1.80 7.44 -27.48
C SER A 342 -3.31 7.52 -27.24
N LYS A 343 -4.05 6.40 -27.27
CA LYS A 343 -5.52 6.37 -27.11
C LYS A 343 -5.99 6.91 -25.75
N TYR A 344 -5.16 6.74 -24.72
CA TYR A 344 -5.43 7.19 -23.34
C TYR A 344 -4.42 8.25 -22.88
N LYS A 345 -3.87 9.06 -23.79
CA LYS A 345 -2.82 10.06 -23.47
C LYS A 345 -3.24 11.07 -22.39
N GLU A 346 -4.53 11.28 -22.15
CA GLU A 346 -5.00 12.16 -21.08
C GLU A 346 -4.86 11.55 -19.67
N VAL A 347 -4.69 10.22 -19.56
CA VAL A 347 -4.41 9.54 -18.30
C VAL A 347 -2.90 9.46 -18.11
N SER A 348 -2.41 10.12 -17.07
CA SER A 348 -0.97 10.21 -16.75
C SER A 348 -0.41 8.91 -16.20
N ALA A 349 -1.16 8.29 -15.30
CA ALA A 349 -0.81 7.03 -14.65
C ALA A 349 -2.08 6.39 -14.06
N LEU A 350 -1.94 5.14 -13.65
CA LEU A 350 -2.97 4.40 -12.93
C LEU A 350 -2.42 3.92 -11.58
N ILE A 351 -3.11 4.26 -10.49
CA ILE A 351 -2.85 3.70 -9.16
C ILE A 351 -3.72 2.46 -9.00
N PHE A 352 -3.15 1.34 -8.56
CA PHE A 352 -3.85 0.07 -8.44
C PHE A 352 -3.51 -0.65 -7.14
N SER A 353 -4.48 -1.33 -6.53
CA SER A 353 -4.22 -2.22 -5.41
C SER A 353 -5.25 -3.32 -5.28
N THR A 354 -4.80 -4.56 -5.09
CA THR A 354 -5.61 -5.71 -4.67
C THR A 354 -5.57 -5.94 -3.16
N THR A 355 -4.73 -5.21 -2.43
CA THR A 355 -4.49 -5.41 -0.99
C THR A 355 -5.24 -4.37 -0.13
N ALA A 356 -5.87 -3.37 -0.73
CA ALA A 356 -6.73 -2.39 -0.07
C ALA A 356 -8.11 -2.99 0.26
N THR A 357 -8.16 -3.87 1.26
CA THR A 357 -9.35 -4.58 1.71
C THR A 357 -9.55 -4.45 3.22
N ILE A 358 -10.68 -4.94 3.75
CA ILE A 358 -10.88 -5.08 5.21
C ILE A 358 -9.72 -5.84 5.87
N GLY A 359 -9.03 -6.72 5.14
CA GLY A 359 -7.85 -7.39 5.67
C GLY A 359 -6.74 -6.44 6.09
N LYS A 360 -6.60 -5.26 5.47
CA LYS A 360 -5.60 -4.24 5.85
C LYS A 360 -6.05 -3.43 7.07
N VAL A 361 -7.37 -3.29 7.25
CA VAL A 361 -7.94 -2.72 8.47
C VAL A 361 -7.66 -3.64 9.66
N ILE A 362 -7.88 -4.94 9.48
CA ILE A 362 -7.65 -5.97 10.50
C ILE A 362 -6.21 -5.94 11.03
N THR A 363 -5.21 -5.78 10.15
CA THR A 363 -3.79 -5.74 10.54
C THR A 363 -3.39 -4.52 11.36
N GLN A 364 -4.23 -3.49 11.39
CA GLN A 364 -4.04 -2.32 12.26
C GLN A 364 -4.86 -2.40 13.55
N THR A 365 -5.45 -3.54 13.86
CA THR A 365 -6.16 -3.79 15.12
C THR A 365 -5.38 -4.74 16.03
N SER A 366 -5.78 -4.80 17.30
CA SER A 366 -5.34 -5.83 18.24
C SER A 366 -6.16 -7.12 18.17
N LEU A 367 -7.01 -7.30 17.14
CA LEU A 367 -7.85 -8.50 17.03
C LEU A 367 -6.96 -9.74 16.80
N PRO A 368 -7.21 -10.85 17.52
CA PRO A 368 -6.46 -12.08 17.33
C PRO A 368 -6.82 -12.71 15.98
N ARG A 369 -5.82 -12.78 15.10
CA ARG A 369 -5.89 -13.32 13.75
C ARG A 369 -4.56 -13.93 13.36
N ASP A 370 -4.62 -14.95 12.53
CA ASP A 370 -3.45 -15.46 11.85
C ASP A 370 -3.35 -14.77 10.50
N ILE A 371 -2.23 -14.11 10.24
CA ILE A 371 -1.99 -13.38 9.00
C ILE A 371 -1.10 -14.23 8.10
N ARG A 372 -1.69 -14.81 7.06
CA ARG A 372 -0.94 -15.38 5.95
C ARG A 372 -0.59 -14.25 4.99
N CYS A 373 0.70 -13.96 4.82
CA CYS A 373 1.14 -12.97 3.87
C CYS A 373 2.23 -13.52 2.95
N SER A 374 2.35 -12.90 1.79
CA SER A 374 3.43 -13.17 0.86
C SER A 374 4.15 -11.88 0.48
N ARG A 375 5.47 -11.96 0.36
CA ARG A 375 6.35 -10.82 0.06
C ARG A 375 7.30 -11.16 -1.07
N TYR A 376 7.63 -10.17 -1.88
CA TYR A 376 8.62 -10.33 -2.94
C TYR A 376 10.03 -10.33 -2.37
N HIS A 377 10.96 -11.06 -2.98
CA HIS A 377 12.37 -10.96 -2.72
C HIS A 377 13.15 -11.25 -4.00
N GLU A 378 14.09 -10.37 -4.36
CA GLU A 378 14.77 -10.42 -5.66
C GLU A 378 15.49 -11.75 -5.96
N GLN A 379 16.16 -12.36 -4.98
CA GLN A 379 16.85 -13.67 -5.14
C GLN A 379 15.99 -14.88 -4.76
N ARG A 380 15.18 -14.78 -3.70
CA ARG A 380 14.39 -15.90 -3.15
C ARG A 380 13.02 -16.06 -3.82
N GLY A 381 12.60 -15.10 -4.63
CA GLY A 381 11.26 -15.05 -5.19
C GLY A 381 10.22 -14.79 -4.11
N LEU A 382 9.19 -15.64 -4.05
CA LEU A 382 8.07 -15.47 -3.12
C LEU A 382 8.42 -15.96 -1.71
N ILE A 383 8.40 -15.05 -0.73
CA ILE A 383 8.48 -15.38 0.69
C ILE A 383 7.07 -15.54 1.23
N LEU A 384 6.78 -16.67 1.86
CA LEU A 384 5.50 -16.96 2.52
C LEU A 384 5.67 -16.93 4.04
N GLU A 385 4.82 -16.18 4.73
CA GLU A 385 4.83 -16.08 6.19
C GLU A 385 3.42 -16.33 6.74
N LEU A 386 3.37 -17.01 7.90
CA LEU A 386 2.19 -17.10 8.75
C LEU A 386 2.58 -16.54 10.11
N LYS A 387 1.93 -15.45 10.52
CA LYS A 387 2.26 -14.71 11.76
C LYS A 387 0.99 -14.35 12.52
N ASP A 388 1.09 -14.27 13.84
CA ASP A 388 0.06 -13.63 14.64
C ASP A 388 -0.07 -12.16 14.24
N ASN A 389 -1.30 -11.65 14.24
CA ASN A 389 -1.59 -10.26 13.90
C ASN A 389 -0.76 -9.27 14.72
N ALA A 390 -0.54 -9.56 16.00
CA ALA A 390 0.28 -8.74 16.91
C ALA A 390 1.75 -8.59 16.50
N THR A 391 2.24 -9.43 15.59
CA THR A 391 3.63 -9.44 15.09
C THR A 391 3.71 -9.22 13.58
N HIS A 392 2.57 -8.98 12.93
CA HIS A 392 2.51 -8.63 11.53
C HIS A 392 2.58 -7.11 11.38
N PHE A 393 3.37 -6.65 10.41
CA PHE A 393 3.53 -5.23 10.11
C PHE A 393 3.45 -5.03 8.60
N GLU A 394 2.66 -4.04 8.20
CA GLU A 394 2.56 -3.49 6.86
C GLU A 394 2.21 -2.01 6.97
N THR A 395 2.65 -1.19 6.02
CA THR A 395 2.19 0.21 5.93
C THR A 395 0.87 0.28 5.19
N HIS A 396 0.25 1.47 5.14
CA HIS A 396 -0.92 1.66 4.27
C HIS A 396 -0.54 1.49 2.80
N LEU A 397 0.67 1.88 2.41
CA LEU A 397 1.16 1.88 1.03
C LEU A 397 1.58 0.48 0.53
N ASP A 398 1.74 -0.51 1.43
CA ASP A 398 2.07 -1.89 1.05
C ASP A 398 1.05 -2.51 0.08
N GLY A 399 1.53 -2.90 -1.10
CA GLY A 399 0.73 -3.46 -2.19
C GLY A 399 0.04 -2.42 -3.09
N LEU A 400 0.43 -1.14 -2.98
CA LEU A 400 0.07 -0.09 -3.93
C LEU A 400 0.98 -0.15 -5.16
N GLN A 401 0.39 -0.05 -6.34
CA GLN A 401 1.07 -0.10 -7.63
C GLN A 401 0.79 1.19 -8.40
N VAL A 402 1.81 1.74 -9.07
CA VAL A 402 1.69 2.93 -9.94
C VAL A 402 2.17 2.55 -11.33
N HIS A 403 1.24 2.51 -12.27
CA HIS A 403 1.52 2.23 -13.69
C HIS A 403 1.59 3.54 -14.46
N HIS A 404 2.75 3.86 -15.01
CA HIS A 404 2.96 5.10 -15.75
C HIS A 404 2.57 4.95 -17.21
N ASN A 405 1.85 5.93 -17.76
CA ASN A 405 1.52 5.95 -19.18
C ASN A 405 2.64 6.63 -19.98
N PRO A 406 3.39 5.92 -20.83
CA PRO A 406 4.49 6.53 -21.60
C PRO A 406 3.99 7.55 -22.64
N TYR A 407 2.70 7.47 -23.02
CA TYR A 407 2.04 8.38 -23.95
C TYR A 407 1.29 9.54 -23.27
N ALA A 408 1.43 9.71 -21.95
CA ALA A 408 0.75 10.77 -21.22
C ALA A 408 1.08 12.18 -21.76
N GLU A 409 0.06 13.00 -21.93
CA GLU A 409 0.19 14.42 -22.32
C GLU A 409 0.82 15.25 -21.19
N TYR A 410 0.41 14.96 -19.95
CA TYR A 410 1.02 15.49 -18.72
C TYR A 410 1.50 14.30 -17.90
N ARG A 411 2.81 14.11 -17.74
CA ARG A 411 3.36 12.96 -17.04
C ARG A 411 3.19 13.10 -15.53
N LEU A 412 3.04 11.96 -14.85
CA LEU A 412 3.10 11.93 -13.40
C LEU A 412 4.54 12.25 -12.95
N PRO A 413 4.76 13.17 -12.00
CA PRO A 413 6.08 13.44 -11.45
C PRO A 413 6.65 12.20 -10.75
N GLU A 414 7.94 11.92 -10.93
CA GLU A 414 8.58 10.70 -10.40
C GLU A 414 8.55 10.65 -8.87
N GLU A 415 8.66 11.81 -8.23
CA GLU A 415 8.69 11.96 -6.78
C GLU A 415 7.32 11.83 -6.11
N ALA A 416 6.22 11.90 -6.86
CA ALA A 416 4.87 12.01 -6.30
C ALA A 416 4.47 10.78 -5.45
N PHE A 417 5.04 9.60 -5.76
CA PHE A 417 4.79 8.35 -5.06
C PHE A 417 6.09 7.61 -4.69
N ASP A 418 7.19 8.34 -4.47
CA ASP A 418 8.52 7.77 -4.21
C ASP A 418 8.68 7.27 -2.76
N ARG A 419 8.00 6.17 -2.45
CA ARG A 419 8.13 5.38 -1.21
C ARG A 419 8.68 3.99 -1.52
N TYR A 420 9.33 3.34 -0.55
CA TYR A 420 10.01 2.08 -0.79
C TYR A 420 9.05 0.96 -1.22
N GLU A 421 7.88 0.91 -0.58
CA GLU A 421 6.90 -0.16 -0.74
C GLU A 421 5.95 0.01 -1.94
N ILE A 422 5.92 1.19 -2.56
CA ILE A 422 5.12 1.43 -3.76
C ILE A 422 5.86 0.84 -4.96
N THR A 423 5.17 -0.02 -5.71
CA THR A 423 5.73 -0.62 -6.92
C THR A 423 5.41 0.24 -8.14
N HIS A 424 6.44 0.65 -8.86
CA HIS A 424 6.28 1.40 -10.12
C HIS A 424 6.45 0.49 -11.33
N TYR A 425 5.61 0.71 -12.33
CA TYR A 425 5.66 0.05 -13.64
C TYR A 425 5.86 1.08 -14.74
N TYR A 426 6.91 0.92 -15.53
CA TYR A 426 7.18 1.72 -16.72
C TYR A 426 7.19 0.82 -17.95
N TYR A 427 6.48 1.21 -19.00
CA TYR A 427 6.48 0.47 -20.27
C TYR A 427 7.44 1.15 -21.25
N ASP A 428 8.45 0.42 -21.71
CA ASP A 428 9.35 0.85 -22.78
C ASP A 428 8.70 0.56 -24.13
N VAL A 429 8.39 1.62 -24.86
CA VAL A 429 7.69 1.55 -26.15
C VAL A 429 8.55 0.93 -27.26
N LEU A 430 9.88 1.01 -27.16
CA LEU A 430 10.81 0.52 -28.19
C LEU A 430 11.09 -0.97 -28.02
N SER A 431 11.35 -1.43 -26.80
CA SER A 431 11.58 -2.85 -26.51
C SER A 431 10.29 -3.63 -26.26
N GLU A 432 9.17 -2.93 -26.09
CA GLU A 432 7.88 -3.49 -25.67
C GLU A 432 7.99 -4.25 -24.33
N THR A 433 8.85 -3.81 -23.41
CA THR A 433 9.07 -4.47 -22.12
C THR A 433 8.55 -3.62 -20.97
N ILE A 434 8.15 -4.28 -19.88
CA ILE A 434 7.74 -3.62 -18.64
C ILE A 434 8.91 -3.63 -17.65
N ASP A 435 9.40 -2.44 -17.27
CA ASP A 435 10.25 -2.27 -16.10
C ASP A 435 9.39 -2.30 -14.84
N ASN A 436 9.52 -3.37 -14.06
CA ASN A 436 8.86 -3.54 -12.77
C ASN A 436 9.84 -3.25 -11.64
N GLN A 437 9.64 -2.12 -10.96
CA GLN A 437 10.52 -1.65 -9.89
C GLN A 437 10.11 -2.17 -8.49
N GLN A 438 9.53 -3.36 -8.41
CA GLN A 438 9.15 -3.97 -7.13
C GLN A 438 10.40 -4.25 -6.26
N LYS A 439 10.42 -3.71 -5.04
CA LYS A 439 11.56 -3.84 -4.12
C LYS A 439 11.43 -5.06 -3.21
N SER A 440 12.56 -5.61 -2.78
CA SER A 440 12.61 -6.76 -1.86
C SER A 440 11.85 -6.47 -0.56
N TYR A 441 11.20 -7.51 -0.02
CA TYR A 441 10.32 -7.54 1.14
C TYR A 441 8.97 -6.82 1.03
N THR A 442 8.64 -6.21 -0.11
CA THR A 442 7.33 -5.58 -0.31
C THR A 442 6.18 -6.59 -0.39
N LEU A 443 5.00 -6.21 0.11
CA LEU A 443 3.84 -7.08 0.19
C LEU A 443 3.28 -7.41 -1.21
N ILE A 444 3.04 -8.69 -1.47
CA ILE A 444 2.30 -9.18 -2.65
C ILE A 444 0.84 -9.49 -2.29
N SER A 445 0.62 -10.22 -1.20
CA SER A 445 -0.72 -10.58 -0.76
C SER A 445 -0.82 -10.77 0.74
N ARG A 446 -2.05 -10.65 1.26
CA ARG A 446 -2.36 -10.80 2.67
C ARG A 446 -3.77 -11.35 2.86
N ASN A 447 -3.86 -12.40 3.66
CA ASN A 447 -5.12 -13.04 4.03
C ASN A 447 -5.16 -13.20 5.57
N PRO A 448 -5.96 -12.38 6.27
CA PRO A 448 -6.26 -12.59 7.67
C PRO A 448 -7.21 -13.78 7.83
N MET A 449 -6.90 -14.68 8.75
CA MET A 449 -7.70 -15.85 9.07
C MET A 449 -8.09 -15.82 10.55
N PRO A 450 -9.16 -16.54 10.96
CA PRO A 450 -9.43 -16.79 12.37
C PRO A 450 -8.19 -17.35 13.06
N SER A 451 -7.94 -16.91 14.30
CA SER A 451 -6.76 -17.29 15.08
C SER A 451 -6.75 -18.79 15.34
N SER A 452 -5.70 -19.52 14.95
CA SER A 452 -5.57 -20.96 15.25
C SER A 452 -5.41 -21.26 16.74
N SER A 453 -4.94 -20.27 17.51
CA SER A 453 -4.82 -20.30 18.97
C SER A 453 -6.14 -20.05 19.73
N ALA A 454 -7.23 -19.65 19.06
CA ALA A 454 -8.52 -19.36 19.69
C ALA A 454 -9.47 -20.59 19.76
N GLY A 455 -8.91 -21.80 19.69
CA GLY A 455 -9.66 -23.05 19.83
C GLY A 455 -10.18 -23.26 21.26
N ASP A 456 -11.35 -22.70 21.57
CA ASP A 456 -12.43 -23.30 22.39
C ASP A 456 -13.53 -22.27 22.68
N ALA A 457 -14.11 -21.68 21.63
CA ALA A 457 -15.47 -21.15 21.70
C ALA A 457 -16.12 -21.35 20.33
N SER A 458 -17.12 -22.22 20.32
CA SER A 458 -18.03 -22.52 19.22
C SER A 458 -18.37 -21.30 18.35
N VAL A 459 -18.34 -21.46 17.03
CA VAL A 459 -19.47 -21.28 16.09
C VAL A 459 -18.96 -21.37 14.65
N ASP A 460 -19.55 -22.31 13.90
CA ASP A 460 -19.71 -22.43 12.46
C ASP A 460 -18.65 -21.82 11.53
N GLY A 461 -17.87 -22.73 10.95
CA GLY A 461 -17.08 -22.47 9.76
C GLY A 461 -17.96 -22.01 8.60
N LYS A 462 -17.95 -20.71 8.36
CA LYS A 462 -18.06 -20.14 7.02
C LYS A 462 -16.83 -19.29 6.79
N GLY A 463 -15.98 -19.76 5.88
CA GLY A 463 -14.79 -19.05 5.43
C GLY A 463 -15.19 -17.70 4.83
N TYR A 464 -14.40 -16.68 5.17
CA TYR A 464 -14.38 -15.39 4.50
C TYR A 464 -13.55 -15.48 3.23
#